data_AF-A0A9X9X570-F1
#
_entry.id   AF-A0A9X9X570-F1
#
_cell.length_a   1.000
_cell.length_b   1.000
_cell.length_c   1.000
_cell.angle_alpha   90.00
_cell.angle_beta   90.00
_cell.angle_gamma   90.00
#
_symmetry.space_group_name_H-M   'P 1'
#
loop_
_entity.id
_entity.type
_entity.pdbx_description
1 polymer ?
#
loop_
_entity_poly.entity_id
_entity_poly.type
_entity_poly.pdbx_seq_one_letter_code
_entity_poly.pdbx_strand_id
1 'polypeptide(L)'
;LAAAAAGDGRPWLLLGHHRADQAETLLFRALRGSGATGLAAMAPVRDGGAVLVLRPLLGVAPAALEAVVAAAGIAPVRDPSNRDARFARVRLRQVLGDPDGTGEGVAALAAAATAFAARRERAAADIARRLARAAEIRPEGFARVEPAALGRDAAGLAALGGLLALVGGAR
;
A
#
# COMPACT_ATOMS: atom_id res chain seq x y z
N LEU A 1 16.45 4.98 -4.72
CA LEU A 1 16.15 3.65 -5.33
C LEU A 1 15.31 3.75 -6.59
N ALA A 2 14.06 4.24 -6.56
CA ALA A 2 13.23 4.32 -7.78
C ALA A 2 13.84 5.22 -8.88
N ALA A 3 14.34 6.41 -8.53
CA ALA A 3 15.04 7.28 -9.47
C ALA A 3 16.33 6.66 -10.05
N ALA A 4 17.08 5.93 -9.22
CA ALA A 4 18.28 5.23 -9.68
C ALA A 4 17.93 4.07 -10.64
N ALA A 5 16.92 3.27 -10.31
CA ALA A 5 16.41 2.23 -11.19
C ALA A 5 15.93 2.81 -12.54
N ALA A 6 15.26 3.96 -12.52
CA ALA A 6 14.84 4.66 -13.73
C ALA A 6 16.04 5.14 -14.56
N GLY A 7 17.05 5.73 -13.92
CA GLY A 7 18.28 6.18 -14.56
C GLY A 7 19.06 5.04 -15.23
N ASP A 8 18.98 3.84 -14.66
CA ASP A 8 19.58 2.61 -15.20
C ASP A 8 18.68 1.89 -16.23
N GLY A 9 17.53 2.46 -16.60
CA GLY A 9 16.58 1.85 -17.54
C GLY A 9 15.90 0.57 -17.00
N ARG A 10 15.86 0.37 -15.68
CA ARG A 10 15.20 -0.78 -15.04
C ARG A 10 13.72 -0.48 -14.82
N PRO A 11 12.79 -1.21 -15.45
CA PRO A 11 11.37 -0.92 -15.34
C PRO A 11 10.76 -1.36 -14.00
N TRP A 12 11.46 -2.17 -13.20
CA TRP A 12 10.97 -2.75 -11.96
C TRP A 12 11.95 -2.57 -10.80
N LEU A 13 11.40 -2.31 -9.61
CA LEU A 13 12.13 -2.28 -8.35
C LEU A 13 11.45 -3.21 -7.35
N LEU A 14 12.13 -4.30 -6.99
CA LEU A 14 11.65 -5.25 -5.98
C LEU A 14 12.19 -4.83 -4.61
N LEU A 15 11.30 -4.77 -3.62
CA LEU A 15 11.65 -4.45 -2.23
C LEU A 15 11.32 -5.62 -1.32
N GLY A 16 12.23 -5.89 -0.37
CA GLY A 16 12.10 -6.98 0.61
C GLY A 16 11.15 -6.69 1.78
N HIS A 17 10.09 -5.90 1.56
CA HIS A 17 9.10 -5.64 2.59
C HIS A 17 8.27 -6.90 2.88
N HIS A 18 8.08 -7.18 4.16
CA HIS A 18 7.42 -8.39 4.66
C HIS A 18 6.23 -8.08 5.57
N ARG A 19 5.63 -9.12 6.17
CA ARG A 19 4.40 -9.00 6.97
C ARG A 19 4.53 -8.04 8.15
N ALA A 20 5.66 -8.04 8.87
CA ALA A 20 5.85 -7.09 9.98
C ALA A 20 5.91 -5.62 9.51
N ASP A 21 6.40 -5.32 8.30
CA ASP A 21 6.38 -3.96 7.75
C ASP A 21 4.94 -3.46 7.48
N GLN A 22 4.02 -4.37 7.15
CA GLN A 22 2.59 -4.04 6.97
C GLN A 22 1.97 -3.61 8.29
N ALA A 23 2.23 -4.37 9.36
CA ALA A 23 1.76 -4.06 10.69
C ALA A 23 2.28 -2.70 11.17
N GLU A 24 3.59 -2.46 11.02
CA GLU A 24 4.22 -1.19 11.37
C GLU A 24 3.62 -0.01 10.58
N THR A 25 3.41 -0.19 9.28
CA THR A 25 2.85 0.84 8.41
C THR A 25 1.40 1.15 8.78
N LEU A 26 0.58 0.13 9.05
CA LEU A 26 -0.80 0.32 9.48
C LEU A 26 -0.84 1.11 10.78
N LEU A 27 -0.05 0.70 11.77
CA LEU A 27 -0.04 1.35 13.08
C LEU A 27 0.43 2.80 12.98
N PHE A 28 1.49 3.06 12.19
CA PHE A 28 1.96 4.41 11.95
C PHE A 28 0.90 5.31 11.30
N ARG A 29 0.15 4.78 10.33
CA ARG A 29 -0.93 5.53 9.67
C ARG A 29 -2.13 5.74 10.60
N ALA A 30 -2.45 4.77 11.44
CA ALA A 30 -3.48 4.89 12.45
C ALA A 30 -3.14 5.99 13.46
N LEU A 31 -1.90 6.04 13.96
CA LEU A 31 -1.42 7.09 14.86
C LEU A 31 -1.45 8.49 14.25
N ARG A 32 -1.38 8.60 12.92
CA ARG A 32 -1.53 9.86 12.18
C ARG A 32 -2.99 10.23 11.87
N GLY A 33 -3.97 9.50 12.38
CA GLY A 33 -5.39 9.77 12.16
C GLY A 33 -5.86 9.46 10.73
N SER A 34 -5.21 8.51 10.04
CA SER A 34 -5.64 8.13 8.69
C SER A 34 -7.04 7.51 8.70
N GLY A 35 -7.92 7.97 7.81
CA GLY A 35 -9.22 7.34 7.60
C GLY A 35 -9.11 5.92 7.03
N ALA A 36 -10.23 5.20 6.93
CA ALA A 36 -10.27 3.78 6.54
C ALA A 36 -9.53 3.46 5.22
N THR A 37 -9.57 4.36 4.23
CA THR A 37 -8.80 4.23 2.97
C THR A 37 -7.30 4.35 3.17
N GLY A 38 -6.87 5.21 4.11
CA GLY A 38 -5.47 5.42 4.46
C GLY A 38 -4.87 4.30 5.30
N LEU A 39 -5.70 3.53 6.01
CA LEU A 39 -5.27 2.38 6.82
C LEU A 39 -4.85 1.16 5.99
N ALA A 40 -5.20 1.11 4.70
CA ALA A 40 -4.66 0.13 3.76
C ALA A 40 -3.15 0.38 3.60
N ALA A 41 -2.31 -0.39 4.29
CA ALA A 41 -0.86 -0.12 4.46
C ALA A 41 -0.06 -0.07 3.14
N MET A 42 0.85 -1.01 2.84
CA MET A 42 1.57 -0.97 1.55
C MET A 42 0.87 -1.86 0.52
N ALA A 43 0.73 -1.36 -0.71
CA ALA A 43 0.27 -2.19 -1.83
C ALA A 43 1.39 -3.13 -2.33
N PRO A 44 1.05 -4.35 -2.78
CA PRO A 44 2.01 -5.27 -3.41
C PRO A 44 2.66 -4.71 -4.66
N VAL A 45 1.87 -3.97 -5.45
CA VAL A 45 2.31 -3.25 -6.64
C VAL A 45 1.97 -1.79 -6.46
N ARG A 46 2.92 -0.92 -6.76
CA ARG A 46 2.71 0.53 -6.75
C ARG A 46 3.39 1.14 -7.96
N ASP A 47 2.62 1.92 -8.70
CA ASP A 47 3.16 2.76 -9.77
C ASP A 47 4.10 3.83 -9.16
N GLY A 48 5.34 3.85 -9.64
CA GLY A 48 6.37 4.81 -9.29
C GLY A 48 6.70 5.77 -10.44
N GLY A 49 5.85 5.84 -11.47
CA GLY A 49 6.10 6.57 -12.71
C GLY A 49 6.94 5.73 -13.67
N ALA A 50 8.21 6.10 -13.85
CA ALA A 50 9.11 5.37 -14.74
C ALA A 50 9.45 3.94 -14.26
N VAL A 51 9.13 3.59 -13.01
CA VAL A 51 9.47 2.29 -12.41
C VAL A 51 8.29 1.75 -11.62
N LEU A 52 7.94 0.48 -11.85
CA LEU A 52 6.97 -0.24 -11.05
C LEU A 52 7.63 -0.78 -9.77
N VAL A 53 7.10 -0.42 -8.61
CA VAL A 53 7.60 -0.92 -7.32
C VAL A 53 6.82 -2.16 -6.89
N LEU A 54 7.54 -3.27 -6.73
CA LEU A 54 7.02 -4.58 -6.39
C LEU A 54 7.45 -4.99 -4.97
N ARG A 55 6.54 -5.58 -4.21
CA ARG A 55 6.78 -6.09 -2.85
C ARG A 55 6.25 -7.52 -2.71
N PRO A 56 6.95 -8.51 -3.28
CA PRO A 56 6.45 -9.89 -3.33
C PRO A 56 6.33 -10.55 -1.94
N LEU A 57 7.08 -10.06 -0.95
CA LEU A 57 7.18 -10.70 0.36
C LEU A 57 6.17 -10.18 1.40
N LEU A 58 5.23 -9.30 1.04
CA LEU A 58 4.35 -8.62 2.01
C LEU A 58 3.51 -9.54 2.90
N GLY A 59 3.16 -10.73 2.42
CA GLY A 59 2.43 -11.74 3.21
C GLY A 59 3.33 -12.65 4.05
N VAL A 60 4.65 -12.61 3.82
CA VAL A 60 5.62 -13.56 4.37
C VAL A 60 6.03 -13.14 5.78
N ALA A 61 6.05 -14.10 6.70
CA ALA A 61 6.50 -13.90 8.06
C ALA A 61 8.02 -13.63 8.11
N PRO A 62 8.53 -12.76 9.00
CA PRO A 62 9.97 -12.61 9.21
C PRO A 62 10.67 -13.95 9.51
N ALA A 63 10.08 -14.78 10.38
CA ALA A 63 10.62 -16.10 10.71
C ALA A 63 10.75 -17.04 9.50
N ALA A 64 9.86 -16.94 8.52
CA ALA A 64 9.96 -17.74 7.29
C ALA A 64 11.12 -17.27 6.40
N LEU A 65 11.41 -15.96 6.37
CA LEU A 65 12.56 -15.43 5.65
C LEU A 65 13.87 -15.83 6.31
N GLU A 66 13.96 -15.74 7.64
CA GLU A 66 15.12 -16.21 8.43
C GLU A 66 15.38 -17.70 8.19
N ALA A 67 14.33 -18.53 8.16
CA ALA A 67 14.47 -19.95 7.85
C ALA A 67 15.02 -20.21 6.43
N VAL A 68 14.58 -19.45 5.42
CA VAL A 68 15.09 -19.56 4.04
C VAL A 68 16.56 -19.15 3.97
N VAL A 69 16.94 -18.05 4.62
CA VAL A 69 18.32 -17.56 4.68
C VAL A 69 19.25 -18.58 5.36
N ALA A 70 18.81 -19.14 6.49
CA ALA A 70 19.54 -20.16 7.22
C ALA A 70 19.69 -21.45 6.39
N ALA A 71 18.62 -21.93 5.76
CA ALA A 71 18.65 -23.11 4.91
C ALA A 71 19.55 -22.94 3.68
N ALA A 72 19.67 -21.72 3.17
CA ALA A 72 20.58 -21.38 2.07
C ALA A 72 22.05 -21.21 2.51
N GLY A 73 22.36 -21.29 3.81
CA GLY A 73 23.70 -21.05 4.35
C GLY A 73 24.18 -19.61 4.16
N ILE A 74 23.24 -18.66 3.98
CA ILE A 74 23.56 -17.24 3.79
C ILE A 74 23.72 -16.59 5.16
N ALA A 75 24.83 -15.90 5.40
CA ALA A 75 25.01 -15.07 6.59
C ALA A 75 24.34 -13.70 6.37
N PRO A 76 23.20 -13.39 7.03
CA PRO A 76 22.56 -12.10 6.84
C PRO A 76 23.36 -10.98 7.50
N VAL A 77 23.47 -9.84 6.80
CA VAL A 77 24.01 -8.62 7.40
C VAL A 77 22.97 -8.07 8.38
N ARG A 78 23.34 -7.96 9.66
CA ARG A 78 22.50 -7.36 10.70
C ARG A 78 22.80 -5.88 10.81
N ASP A 79 21.95 -5.05 10.20
CA ASP A 79 22.04 -3.59 10.29
C ASP A 79 21.81 -3.12 11.74
N PRO A 80 22.75 -2.37 12.36
CA PRO A 80 22.59 -1.78 13.70
C PRO A 80 21.34 -0.90 13.84
N SER A 81 20.88 -0.28 12.75
CA SER A 81 19.69 0.59 12.74
C SER A 81 18.40 -0.16 13.08
N ASN A 82 18.36 -1.48 12.87
CA ASN A 82 17.22 -2.33 13.22
C ASN A 82 16.95 -2.43 14.72
N ARG A 83 17.90 -2.02 15.57
CA ARG A 83 17.77 -2.04 17.04
C ARG A 83 17.75 -0.64 17.64
N ASP A 84 17.76 0.39 16.79
CA ASP A 84 17.84 1.78 17.23
C ASP A 84 16.44 2.36 17.52
N ALA A 85 16.16 2.59 18.81
CA ALA A 85 14.89 3.12 19.31
C ALA A 85 14.57 4.55 18.84
N ARG A 86 15.52 5.24 18.20
CA ARG A 86 15.24 6.53 17.51
C ARG A 86 14.29 6.34 16.34
N PHE A 87 14.27 5.16 15.71
CA PHE A 87 13.32 4.84 14.65
C PHE A 87 11.95 4.45 15.21
N ALA A 88 10.89 5.07 14.68
CA ALA A 88 9.51 4.83 15.12
C ALA A 88 9.11 3.34 15.04
N ARG A 89 9.67 2.61 14.08
CA ARG A 89 9.43 1.17 13.88
C ARG A 89 9.91 0.31 15.06
N VAL A 90 11.10 0.59 15.59
CA VAL A 90 11.66 -0.13 16.75
C VAL A 90 10.81 0.13 18.00
N ARG A 91 10.38 1.39 18.21
CA ARG A 91 9.48 1.73 19.32
C ARG A 91 8.14 1.00 19.23
N LEU A 92 7.58 0.88 18.03
CA LEU A 92 6.31 0.16 17.84
C LEU A 92 6.43 -1.33 18.19
N ARG A 93 7.54 -1.99 17.82
CA ARG A 93 7.81 -3.38 18.21
C ARG A 93 7.98 -3.55 19.71
N GLN A 94 8.66 -2.60 20.37
CA GLN A 94 8.79 -2.59 21.83
C GLN A 94 7.44 -2.42 22.54
N VAL A 95 6.58 -1.52 22.05
CA VAL A 95 5.23 -1.30 22.60
C VAL A 95 4.34 -2.53 22.43
N LEU A 96 4.49 -3.27 21.33
CA LEU A 96 3.76 -4.51 21.09
C LEU A 96 4.33 -5.71 21.86
N GLY A 97 5.45 -5.55 22.58
CA GLY A 97 6.14 -6.64 23.26
C GLY A 97 6.71 -7.70 22.31
N ASP A 98 6.92 -7.35 21.04
CA ASP A 98 7.30 -8.27 19.96
C ASP A 98 8.51 -7.72 19.19
N PRO A 99 9.72 -7.83 19.76
CA PRO A 99 10.94 -7.23 19.20
C PRO A 99 11.29 -7.81 17.82
N ASP A 100 10.93 -9.06 17.56
CA ASP A 100 11.25 -9.78 16.32
C ASP A 100 10.14 -9.67 15.25
N GLY A 101 8.99 -9.10 15.61
CA GLY A 101 7.86 -8.91 14.68
C GLY A 101 7.16 -10.23 14.30
N THR A 102 7.26 -11.24 15.17
CA THR A 102 6.74 -12.60 14.95
C THR A 102 5.54 -12.96 15.84
N GLY A 103 5.24 -12.12 16.81
CA GLY A 103 4.16 -12.30 17.78
C GLY A 103 2.77 -12.06 17.21
N GLU A 104 1.77 -12.46 18.00
CA GLU A 104 0.35 -12.44 17.62
C GLU A 104 -0.17 -11.03 17.32
N GLY A 105 0.30 -10.02 18.06
CA GLY A 105 -0.09 -8.62 17.84
C GLY A 105 0.32 -8.11 16.45
N VAL A 106 1.54 -8.42 16.00
CA VAL A 106 2.02 -8.06 14.67
C VAL A 106 1.27 -8.82 13.59
N ALA A 107 0.98 -10.11 13.81
CA ALA A 107 0.16 -10.90 12.89
C ALA A 107 -1.26 -10.31 12.75
N ALA A 108 -1.90 -9.93 13.86
CA ALA A 108 -3.24 -9.33 13.86
C ALA A 108 -3.26 -7.99 13.14
N LEU A 109 -2.28 -7.11 13.38
CA LEU A 109 -2.18 -5.83 12.69
C LEU A 109 -1.94 -5.99 11.17
N ALA A 110 -1.12 -6.96 10.77
CA ALA A 110 -0.90 -7.24 9.36
C ALA A 110 -2.15 -7.84 8.68
N ALA A 111 -2.92 -8.68 9.38
CA ALA A 111 -4.21 -9.15 8.90
C ALA A 111 -5.20 -7.99 8.74
N ALA A 112 -5.24 -7.06 9.70
CA ALA A 112 -6.05 -5.84 9.61
C ALA A 112 -5.65 -5.00 8.39
N ALA A 113 -4.35 -4.85 8.13
CA ALA A 113 -3.83 -4.12 6.97
C ALA A 113 -4.33 -4.72 5.65
N THR A 114 -4.33 -6.05 5.57
CA THR A 114 -4.85 -6.81 4.43
C THR A 114 -6.36 -6.57 4.26
N ALA A 115 -7.13 -6.60 5.36
CA ALA A 115 -8.57 -6.33 5.33
C ALA A 115 -8.89 -4.90 4.85
N PHE A 116 -8.14 -3.89 5.31
CA PHE A 116 -8.29 -2.51 4.83
C PHE A 116 -7.91 -2.39 3.35
N ALA A 117 -6.86 -3.07 2.90
CA ALA A 117 -6.47 -3.09 1.49
C ALA A 117 -7.59 -3.66 0.60
N ALA A 118 -8.18 -4.80 0.99
CA ALA A 118 -9.30 -5.40 0.28
C ALA A 118 -10.54 -4.51 0.28
N ARG A 119 -10.82 -3.80 1.38
CA ARG A 119 -11.92 -2.82 1.44
C ARG A 119 -11.69 -1.65 0.48
N ARG A 120 -10.46 -1.13 0.41
CA ARG A 120 -10.08 -0.07 -0.52
C ARG A 120 -10.24 -0.52 -1.98
N GLU A 121 -9.82 -1.74 -2.30
CA GLU A 121 -9.95 -2.29 -3.64
C GLU A 121 -11.42 -2.47 -4.05
N ARG A 122 -12.26 -3.00 -3.16
CA ARG A 122 -13.72 -3.08 -3.40
C ARG A 122 -14.35 -1.71 -3.65
N ALA A 123 -13.96 -0.70 -2.87
CA ALA A 123 -14.46 0.67 -3.06
C ALA A 123 -13.99 1.26 -4.41
N ALA A 124 -12.71 1.06 -4.78
CA ALA A 124 -12.19 1.50 -6.07
C ALA A 124 -12.89 0.80 -7.24
N ALA A 125 -13.15 -0.51 -7.13
CA ALA A 125 -13.88 -1.26 -8.14
C ALA A 125 -15.34 -0.78 -8.27
N ASP A 126 -15.98 -0.36 -7.18
CA ASP A 126 -17.32 0.21 -7.23
C ASP A 126 -17.34 1.56 -7.96
N ILE A 127 -16.39 2.44 -7.63
CA ILE A 127 -16.19 3.70 -8.33
C ILE A 127 -15.97 3.47 -9.82
N ALA A 128 -15.07 2.56 -10.19
CA ALA A 128 -14.77 2.25 -11.59
C ALA A 128 -16.01 1.73 -12.34
N ARG A 129 -16.79 0.83 -11.74
CA ARG A 129 -18.05 0.33 -12.35
C ARG A 129 -19.08 1.44 -12.56
N ARG A 130 -19.21 2.37 -11.62
CA ARG A 130 -20.12 3.53 -11.75
C ARG A 130 -19.66 4.44 -12.88
N LEU A 131 -18.39 4.78 -12.92
CA LEU A 131 -17.81 5.58 -14.01
C LEU A 131 -18.02 4.93 -15.37
N ALA A 132 -17.75 3.62 -15.51
CA ALA A 132 -17.93 2.91 -16.77
C ALA A 132 -19.38 2.91 -17.29
N ARG A 133 -20.38 3.06 -16.41
CA ARG A 133 -21.80 3.12 -16.78
C ARG A 133 -22.31 4.54 -16.95
N ALA A 134 -21.76 5.48 -16.20
CA ALA A 134 -22.31 6.82 -16.03
C ALA A 134 -21.47 7.91 -16.71
N ALA A 135 -20.24 7.62 -17.17
CA ALA A 135 -19.35 8.61 -17.76
C ALA A 135 -18.76 8.15 -19.10
N GLU A 136 -18.69 9.07 -20.04
CA GLU A 136 -18.03 8.91 -21.33
C GLU A 136 -16.94 9.98 -21.46
N ILE A 137 -15.67 9.56 -21.54
CA ILE A 137 -14.55 10.47 -21.78
C ILE A 137 -14.46 10.74 -23.28
N ARG A 138 -14.42 12.03 -23.63
CA ARG A 138 -14.42 12.52 -24.99
C ARG A 138 -12.99 12.87 -25.43
N PRO A 139 -12.58 12.55 -26.68
CA PRO A 139 -11.24 12.87 -27.18
C PRO A 139 -10.86 14.34 -27.07
N GLU A 140 -11.85 15.23 -27.08
CA GLU A 140 -11.72 16.67 -26.94
C GLU A 140 -11.34 17.12 -25.51
N GLY A 141 -11.13 16.18 -24.59
CA GLY A 141 -10.62 16.45 -23.26
C GLY A 141 -11.68 16.80 -22.22
N PHE A 142 -12.95 16.50 -22.48
CA PHE A 142 -14.04 16.63 -21.49
C PHE A 142 -14.71 15.26 -21.24
N ALA A 143 -15.59 15.19 -20.26
CA ALA A 143 -16.39 13.99 -20.01
C ALA A 143 -17.88 14.32 -19.95
N ARG A 144 -18.71 13.48 -20.58
CA ARG A 144 -20.15 13.50 -20.38
C ARG A 144 -20.49 12.59 -19.22
N VAL A 145 -21.38 13.03 -18.32
CA VAL A 145 -21.80 12.25 -17.15
C VAL A 145 -23.32 12.19 -17.11
N GLU A 146 -23.87 11.02 -16.81
CA GLU A 146 -25.26 10.80 -16.43
C GLU A 146 -25.37 10.77 -14.89
N PRO A 147 -25.77 11.89 -14.25
CA PRO A 147 -25.72 12.01 -12.79
C PRO A 147 -26.57 10.96 -12.06
N ALA A 148 -27.68 10.53 -12.65
CA ALA A 148 -28.54 9.52 -12.05
C ALA A 148 -27.83 8.16 -11.94
N ALA A 149 -27.03 7.78 -12.94
CA ALA A 149 -26.30 6.52 -12.98
C ALA A 149 -25.05 6.51 -12.08
N LEU A 150 -24.50 7.68 -11.75
CA LEU A 150 -23.33 7.81 -10.86
C LEU A 150 -23.70 7.61 -9.39
N GLY A 151 -24.91 8.04 -9.01
CA GLY A 151 -25.39 8.04 -7.62
C GLY A 151 -24.94 9.28 -6.83
N ARG A 152 -25.66 9.57 -5.74
CA ARG A 152 -25.42 10.74 -4.85
C ARG A 152 -24.81 10.35 -3.51
N ASP A 153 -24.38 9.11 -3.36
CA ASP A 153 -23.70 8.61 -2.17
C ASP A 153 -22.20 8.92 -2.21
N ALA A 154 -21.47 8.54 -1.16
CA ALA A 154 -20.03 8.78 -1.05
C ALA A 154 -19.23 8.18 -2.23
N ALA A 155 -19.68 7.03 -2.77
CA ALA A 155 -19.05 6.41 -3.93
C ALA A 155 -19.27 7.22 -5.21
N GLY A 156 -20.49 7.73 -5.43
CA GLY A 156 -20.78 8.62 -6.56
C GLY A 156 -20.00 9.94 -6.50
N LEU A 157 -19.89 10.55 -5.32
CA LEU A 157 -19.09 11.76 -5.12
C LEU A 157 -17.59 11.51 -5.36
N ALA A 158 -17.06 10.38 -4.85
CA ALA A 158 -15.66 10.00 -5.10
C ALA A 158 -15.39 9.74 -6.60
N ALA A 159 -16.34 9.11 -7.29
CA ALA A 159 -16.27 8.90 -8.74
C ALA A 159 -16.24 10.23 -9.50
N LEU A 160 -17.14 11.16 -9.18
CA LEU A 160 -17.16 12.50 -9.77
C LEU A 160 -15.84 13.24 -9.52
N GLY A 161 -15.33 13.21 -8.28
CA GLY A 161 -14.05 13.83 -7.93
C GLY A 161 -12.88 13.27 -8.74
N GLY A 162 -12.83 11.94 -8.91
CA GLY A 162 -11.81 11.29 -9.75
C GLY A 162 -11.89 11.69 -11.21
N LEU A 163 -13.10 11.79 -11.77
CA LEU A 163 -13.32 12.24 -13.14
C LEU A 163 -12.90 13.70 -13.34
N LEU A 164 -13.23 14.57 -12.38
CA LEU A 164 -12.84 15.98 -12.40
C LEU A 164 -11.32 16.14 -12.31
N ALA A 165 -10.63 15.35 -11.48
CA ALA A 165 -9.17 15.36 -11.41
C ALA A 165 -8.54 14.93 -12.75
N LEU A 166 -9.09 13.89 -13.39
CA LEU A 166 -8.64 13.38 -14.67
C LEU A 166 -8.80 14.42 -15.79
N VAL A 167 -9.99 15.02 -15.91
CA VAL A 167 -10.33 16.00 -16.96
C VAL A 167 -9.66 17.35 -16.69
N GLY A 168 -9.57 17.76 -15.42
CA GLY A 168 -9.00 19.04 -15.01
C GLY A 168 -7.47 19.08 -14.95
N GLY A 169 -6.79 17.98 -15.27
CA GLY A 169 -5.32 17.92 -15.32
C GLY A 169 -4.63 17.96 -13.95
N ALA A 170 -5.37 17.78 -12.85
CA ALA A 170 -4.79 17.65 -11.52
C ALA A 170 -4.21 16.23 -11.35
N ARG A 171 -2.91 16.09 -11.61
CA ARG A 171 -2.12 14.90 -11.22
C ARG A 171 -1.52 15.09 -9.84
#